data_AF-A0A0F9C1X5-F1
#
_entry.id   AF-A0A0F9C1X5-F1
#
_cell.length_a   1.000
_cell.length_b   1.000
_cell.length_c   1.000
_cell.angle_alpha   90.00
_cell.angle_beta   90.00
_cell.angle_gamma   90.00
#
_symmetry.space_group_name_H-M   'P 1'
#
loop_
_entity.id
_entity.type
_entity.pdbx_description
1 polymer ?
#
loop_
_entity_poly.entity_id
_entity_poly.type
_entity_poly.pdbx_seq_one_letter_code
_entity_poly.pdbx_strand_id
1 'polypeptide(L)'
;MYNVKVGQLVIFKWVDPSTIGGWNDFKDADLGICQNVGYIAEIRPDSLVTCNGAVGRQLNSDPTIVPWALIYDITVLEDMDWKATKFNPKPDLKFLT
;
A
#
# COMPACT_ATOMS: atom_id res chain seq x y z
N MET A 1 -2.21 13.22 -11.03
CA MET A 1 -2.37 12.86 -9.61
C MET A 1 -3.71 12.14 -9.50
N TYR A 2 -3.74 10.94 -8.93
CA TYR A 2 -4.97 10.13 -8.83
C TYR A 2 -5.99 10.80 -7.90
N ASN A 3 -7.28 10.77 -8.24
CA ASN A 3 -8.35 11.32 -7.41
C ASN A 3 -8.80 10.26 -6.38
N VAL A 4 -8.03 10.09 -5.31
CA VAL A 4 -8.27 9.10 -4.25
C VAL A 4 -8.43 9.75 -2.88
N LYS A 5 -9.08 9.05 -1.95
CA LYS A 5 -9.41 9.52 -0.60
C LYS A 5 -9.09 8.45 0.44
N VAL A 6 -8.75 8.89 1.65
CA VAL A 6 -8.58 8.00 2.81
C VAL A 6 -9.86 7.19 3.04
N GLY A 7 -9.71 5.90 3.34
CA GLY A 7 -10.81 4.95 3.56
C GLY A 7 -11.30 4.24 2.30
N GLN A 8 -10.86 4.63 1.10
CA GLN A 8 -11.23 3.93 -0.13
C GLN A 8 -10.46 2.62 -0.28
N LEU A 9 -11.16 1.57 -0.72
CA LEU A 9 -10.55 0.33 -1.17
C LEU A 9 -9.99 0.54 -2.58
N VAL A 10 -8.71 0.28 -2.76
CA VAL A 10 -8.05 0.42 -4.06
C VAL A 10 -7.27 -0.84 -4.39
N ILE A 11 -7.18 -1.12 -5.68
CA ILE A 11 -6.11 -1.95 -6.24
C ILE A 11 -5.09 -1.01 -6.88
N PHE A 12 -3.82 -1.19 -6.57
CA PHE A 12 -2.76 -0.36 -7.14
C PHE A 12 -1.55 -1.20 -7.52
N LYS A 13 -0.83 -0.73 -8.54
CA LYS A 13 0.38 -1.37 -9.07
C LYS A 13 1.52 -0.39 -9.08
N TRP A 14 2.72 -0.89 -8.77
CA TRP A 14 3.93 -0.08 -8.74
C TRP A 14 5.14 -0.86 -9.23
N VAL A 15 6.19 -0.13 -9.59
CA VAL A 15 7.48 -0.71 -9.92
C VAL A 15 8.31 -0.87 -8.65
N ASP A 16 8.79 -2.07 -8.39
CA ASP A 16 9.73 -2.37 -7.32
C ASP A 16 11.07 -1.67 -7.62
N PRO A 17 11.50 -0.72 -6.78
CA PRO A 17 12.73 0.02 -7.02
C PRO A 17 13.98 -0.86 -6.98
N SER A 18 13.93 -2.03 -6.35
CA SER A 18 15.02 -3.01 -6.38
C SER A 18 15.30 -3.55 -7.79
N THR A 19 14.29 -3.53 -8.67
CA THR A 19 14.44 -3.98 -10.07
C THR A 19 15.01 -2.89 -10.99
N ILE A 20 14.98 -1.63 -10.58
CA ILE A 20 15.49 -0.50 -11.37
C ILE A 20 17.03 -0.47 -11.35
N GLY A 21 17.67 -0.95 -10.28
CA GLY A 21 19.14 -1.01 -10.16
C GLY A 21 19.82 -2.19 -10.86
N GLY A 22 19.06 -3.18 -11.34
CA GLY A 22 19.56 -4.41 -11.97
C GLY A 22 19.56 -4.40 -13.51
N TRP A 23 19.39 -3.24 -14.13
CA TRP A 23 19.10 -3.04 -15.56
C TRP A 23 20.12 -3.57 -16.57
N ASN A 24 21.23 -4.17 -16.13
CA ASN A 24 22.34 -4.54 -17.03
C ASN A 24 22.31 -5.98 -17.58
N ASP A 25 21.50 -6.91 -17.07
CA ASP A 25 21.68 -8.33 -17.47
C ASP A 25 20.43 -9.09 -17.93
N PHE A 26 19.24 -8.49 -17.96
CA PHE A 26 18.02 -9.22 -18.33
C PHE A 26 17.33 -8.60 -19.55
N LYS A 27 17.57 -9.20 -20.71
CA LYS A 27 16.91 -8.85 -21.99
C LYS A 27 15.39 -9.06 -21.99
N ASP A 28 14.83 -9.71 -20.97
CA ASP A 28 13.40 -9.99 -20.83
C ASP A 28 12.96 -9.92 -19.35
N ALA A 29 13.57 -9.05 -18.54
CA ALA A 29 13.11 -8.91 -17.15
C ALA A 29 11.69 -8.37 -17.14
N ASP A 30 10.75 -9.21 -16.66
CA ASP A 30 9.52 -8.76 -16.04
C ASP A 30 9.89 -7.57 -15.16
N LEU A 31 9.53 -6.36 -15.60
CA LEU A 31 9.60 -5.16 -14.77
C LEU A 31 9.00 -5.57 -13.43
N GLY A 32 9.69 -5.32 -12.31
CA GLY A 32 9.28 -5.80 -10.98
C GLY A 32 7.93 -5.22 -10.57
N ILE A 33 6.86 -5.70 -11.19
CA ILE A 33 5.52 -5.16 -11.08
C ILE A 33 4.94 -5.77 -9.83
N CYS A 34 4.75 -4.92 -8.84
CA CYS A 34 4.05 -5.26 -7.63
C CYS A 34 2.58 -4.84 -7.76
N GLN A 35 1.70 -5.58 -7.10
CA GLN A 35 0.28 -5.28 -7.00
C GLN A 35 -0.20 -5.50 -5.57
N ASN A 36 -1.05 -4.61 -5.08
CA ASN A 36 -1.70 -4.74 -3.77
C ASN A 36 -3.16 -4.28 -3.86
N VAL A 37 -4.03 -4.95 -3.09
CA VAL A 37 -5.41 -4.54 -2.84
C VAL A 37 -5.54 -4.16 -1.36
N GLY A 38 -5.85 -2.90 -1.07
CA GLY A 38 -5.86 -2.40 0.29
C GLY A 38 -6.67 -1.12 0.45
N TYR A 39 -6.99 -0.78 1.70
CA TYR A 39 -7.63 0.48 2.04
C TYR A 39 -6.59 1.58 2.15
N ILE A 40 -6.89 2.78 1.63
CA ILE A 40 -6.05 3.95 1.80
C ILE A 40 -6.10 4.37 3.27
N ALA A 41 -4.97 4.26 3.97
CA ALA A 41 -4.83 4.67 5.36
C ALA A 41 -4.38 6.14 5.47
N GLU A 42 -3.48 6.57 4.60
CA GLU A 42 -2.91 7.93 4.62
C GLU A 42 -2.48 8.35 3.19
N ILE A 43 -2.66 9.62 2.86
CA ILE A 43 -2.19 10.24 1.61
C ILE A 43 -1.11 11.25 1.99
N ARG A 44 0.13 10.95 1.64
CA ARG A 44 1.27 11.86 1.88
C ARG A 44 1.62 12.62 0.61
N PRO A 45 2.35 13.75 0.73
CA PRO A 45 2.82 14.48 -0.45
C PRO A 45 3.69 13.64 -1.40
N ASP A 46 4.43 12.67 -0.86
CA ASP A 46 5.43 11.87 -1.58
C ASP A 46 5.03 10.40 -1.79
N SER A 47 4.04 9.91 -1.04
CA SER A 47 3.70 8.48 -0.99
C SER A 47 2.22 8.21 -0.70
N LEU A 48 1.79 7.02 -1.09
CA LEU A 48 0.50 6.45 -0.74
C LEU A 48 0.72 5.37 0.33
N VAL A 49 -0.08 5.41 1.40
CA VAL A 49 -0.06 4.40 2.45
C VAL A 49 -1.36 3.60 2.38
N THR A 50 -1.23 2.29 2.19
CA THR A 50 -2.35 1.35 2.19
C THR A 50 -2.19 0.27 3.24
N CYS A 51 -3.30 -0.31 3.67
CA CYS A 51 -3.31 -1.45 4.58
C CYS A 51 -4.27 -2.51 4.07
N ASN A 52 -3.93 -3.79 4.24
CA ASN A 52 -4.88 -4.86 3.95
C ASN A 52 -5.95 -4.84 5.05
N GLY A 53 -7.21 -4.66 4.66
CA GLY A 53 -8.33 -4.73 5.59
C GLY A 53 -8.45 -6.14 6.12
N ALA A 54 -8.32 -6.32 7.44
CA ALA A 54 -8.55 -7.63 8.02
C ALA A 54 -10.04 -7.86 8.29
N VAL A 55 -10.43 -9.12 8.16
CA VAL A 55 -11.71 -9.65 8.65
C VAL A 55 -11.94 -9.12 10.07
N GLY A 56 -13.06 -8.41 10.29
CA GLY A 56 -13.41 -7.90 11.62
C GLY A 56 -12.99 -6.46 11.95
N ARG A 57 -12.69 -5.60 10.97
CA ARG A 57 -12.45 -4.14 11.16
C ARG A 57 -11.18 -3.78 11.93
N GLN A 58 -10.21 -4.68 12.02
CA GLN A 58 -8.89 -4.40 12.58
C GLN A 58 -7.84 -4.39 11.47
N LEU A 59 -6.82 -3.54 11.63
CA LEU A 59 -5.64 -3.54 10.76
C LEU A 59 -4.75 -4.70 11.21
N ASN A 60 -4.79 -5.83 10.50
CA ASN A 60 -3.99 -7.01 10.85
C ASN A 60 -2.71 -7.16 10.00
N SER A 61 -2.30 -6.10 9.29
CA SER A 61 -1.11 -6.13 8.44
C SER A 61 -0.27 -4.86 8.60
N ASP A 62 1.04 -5.00 8.35
CA ASP A 62 1.95 -3.87 8.27
C ASP A 62 1.55 -2.96 7.10
N PRO A 63 1.59 -1.63 7.27
CA PRO A 63 1.21 -0.70 6.23
C PRO A 63 2.17 -0.81 5.05
N THR A 64 1.61 -0.81 3.83
CA THR A 64 2.36 -0.73 2.58
C THR A 64 2.52 0.75 2.22
N ILE A 65 3.75 1.23 2.15
CA ILE A 65 4.08 2.62 1.81
C ILE A 65 4.76 2.63 0.45
N VAL A 66 4.16 3.31 -0.53
CA VAL A 66 4.70 3.37 -1.90
C VAL A 66 4.80 4.82 -2.38
N PRO A 67 5.99 5.29 -2.80
CA PRO A 67 6.16 6.60 -3.41
C PRO A 67 5.29 6.78 -4.65
N TRP A 68 4.70 7.97 -4.83
CA TRP A 68 3.87 8.29 -5.99
C TRP A 68 4.60 8.09 -7.32
N ALA A 69 5.91 8.35 -7.33
CA ALA A 69 6.76 8.19 -8.52
C ALA A 69 6.86 6.74 -9.03
N LEU A 70 6.54 5.75 -8.19
CA LEU A 70 6.61 4.33 -8.55
C LEU A 70 5.25 3.75 -8.92
N ILE A 71 4.16 4.43 -8.57
CA ILE A 71 2.80 3.97 -8.83
C ILE A 71 2.39 4.40 -10.23
N TYR A 72 1.98 3.45 -11.05
CA TYR A 72 1.57 3.70 -12.44
C TYR A 72 0.11 3.34 -12.71
N ASP A 73 -0.55 2.60 -11.82
CA ASP A 73 -1.96 2.24 -11.94
C ASP A 73 -2.63 2.23 -10.57
N ILE A 74 -3.79 2.87 -10.46
CA ILE A 74 -4.68 2.83 -9.29
C ILE A 74 -6.11 2.75 -9.79
N THR A 75 -6.82 1.71 -9.37
CA THR A 75 -8.26 1.55 -9.59
C THR A 75 -8.98 1.54 -8.25
N VAL A 76 -9.99 2.40 -8.12
CA VAL A 76 -10.89 2.40 -6.96
C VAL A 76 -11.88 1.26 -7.12
N LEU A 77 -11.95 0.39 -6.11
CA LEU A 77 -12.95 -0.66 -6.02
C LEU A 77 -14.10 -0.10 -5.18
N GLU A 78 -15.31 -0.03 -5.75
CA GLU A 78 -16.46 0.78 -5.28
C GLU A 78 -16.77 0.76 -3.76
N ASP A 79 -17.44 1.84 -3.32
CA ASP A 79 -17.79 2.35 -1.97
C ASP A 79 -18.05 1.32 -0.83
N MET A 80 -17.06 0.51 -0.47
CA MET A 80 -17.00 -0.04 0.89
C MET A 80 -16.49 1.04 1.83
N ASP A 81 -17.44 1.78 2.40
CA ASP A 81 -17.26 2.78 3.46
C ASP A 81 -16.53 2.17 4.66
N TRP A 82 -15.20 2.14 4.63
CA TRP A 82 -14.40 1.77 5.79
C TRP A 82 -14.54 2.88 6.84
N LYS A 83 -15.49 2.70 7.76
CA LYS A 83 -15.56 3.50 8.99
C LYS A 83 -14.37 3.10 9.85
N ALA A 84 -13.24 3.78 9.68
CA ALA A 84 -12.01 3.56 10.42
C ALA A 84 -12.29 3.54 11.94
N THR A 85 -12.34 2.34 12.52
CA THR A 85 -12.12 2.18 13.96
C THR A 85 -10.65 2.50 14.20
N LYS A 86 -10.41 3.54 15.00
CA LYS A 86 -9.09 4.10 15.36
C LYS A 86 -8.00 3.02 15.32
N PHE A 87 -6.91 3.29 14.59
CA PHE A 87 -5.69 2.50 14.63
C PHE A 87 -5.29 2.32 16.10
N ASN A 88 -5.31 1.08 16.56
CA ASN A 88 -4.79 0.70 17.87
C ASN A 88 -3.43 0.04 17.61
N PRO A 89 -2.32 0.80 17.61
CA PRO A 89 -1.01 0.17 17.57
C PRO A 89 -0.98 -0.80 18.75
N LYS A 90 -0.72 -2.08 18.48
CA LYS A 90 -0.56 -3.07 19.57
C LYS A 90 0.45 -2.47 20.57
N PRO A 91 0.12 -2.42 21.86
CA PRO A 91 1.08 -1.95 22.85
C PRO A 91 2.31 -2.84 22.76
N ASP A 92 3.45 -2.16 22.73
CA ASP A 92 4.79 -2.68 22.49
C ASP A 92 5.00 -4.12 22.99
N LEU A 93 5.57 -4.95 22.12
CA LEU A 93 6.34 -6.11 22.54
C LEU A 93 7.41 -5.59 23.51
N LYS A 94 7.10 -5.62 24.81
CA LYS A 94 8.08 -5.44 25.86
C LYS A 94 9.22 -6.40 25.55
N PHE A 95 10.38 -5.86 25.23
CA PHE A 95 11.62 -6.59 25.22
C PHE A 95 11.70 -7.33 26.56
N LEU A 96 11.54 -8.66 26.51
CA LEU A 96 11.82 -9.53 27.65
C LEU A 96 13.33 -9.42 27.88
N THR A 97 13.69 -8.62 28.88
CA THR A 97 14.98 -8.67 29.58
C THR A 97 15.16 -10.02 30.26
#